data_AF-A0A2E0J8J7-F1
#
_entry.id   AF-A0A2E0J8J7-F1
#
_cell.length_a   1.000
_cell.length_b   1.000
_cell.length_c   1.000
_cell.angle_alpha   90.00
_cell.angle_beta   90.00
_cell.angle_gamma   90.00
#
_symmetry.space_group_name_H-M   'P 1'
#
loop_
_entity.id
_entity.type
_entity.pdbx_description
1 polymer ?
#
loop_
_entity_poly.entity_id
_entity_poly.type
_entity_poly.pdbx_seq_one_letter_code
_entity_poly.pdbx_strand_id
1 'polypeptide(L)'
;MKIAGFDWDTGNWPKCAKHGVSKDEIEHALLHDPLIAPDPAHSGHEDRYIVIGRNPQGRAMFIGVNFRVIDGQRLIRPITARYMHAKEVKRYETQRSQTENR
;
A
#
# COMPACT_ATOMS: atom_id res chain seq x y z
N MET A 1 10.96 10.64 -3.59
CA MET A 1 9.82 11.22 -2.86
C MET A 1 10.05 10.96 -1.38
N LYS A 2 10.16 12.01 -0.54
CA LYS A 2 10.49 11.83 0.89
C LYS A 2 9.18 11.74 1.68
N ILE A 3 9.00 10.66 2.43
CA ILE A 3 7.84 10.43 3.30
C ILE A 3 8.36 10.42 4.74
N ALA A 4 7.65 11.11 5.63
CA ALA A 4 8.08 11.30 7.02
C ALA A 4 7.64 10.15 7.95
N GLY A 5 6.67 9.33 7.52
CA GLY A 5 6.16 8.20 8.29
C GLY A 5 4.74 7.81 7.87
N PHE A 6 4.07 7.12 8.79
CA PHE A 6 2.70 6.62 8.63
C PHE A 6 1.72 7.33 9.56
N ASP A 7 0.58 7.73 9.02
CA ASP A 7 -0.55 8.29 9.74
C ASP A 7 -1.50 7.17 10.17
N TRP A 8 -1.24 6.59 11.35
CA TRP A 8 -2.10 5.59 11.98
C TRP A 8 -3.01 6.23 13.02
N ASP A 9 -4.31 5.98 12.94
CA ASP A 9 -5.28 6.41 13.94
C ASP A 9 -6.36 5.34 14.20
N THR A 10 -7.28 5.66 15.10
CA THR A 10 -8.41 4.78 15.46
C THR A 10 -9.41 4.58 14.32
N GLY A 11 -9.38 5.43 13.29
CA GLY A 11 -10.26 5.37 12.12
C GLY A 11 -9.74 4.49 10.98
N ASN A 12 -8.43 4.21 10.93
CA ASN A 12 -7.81 3.40 9.87
C ASN A 12 -7.24 2.06 10.35
N TRP A 13 -6.65 1.98 11.54
CA TRP A 13 -5.96 0.78 11.99
C TRP A 13 -6.89 -0.44 12.08
N PRO A 14 -8.08 -0.35 12.73
CA PRO A 14 -8.98 -1.51 12.81
C PRO A 14 -9.42 -2.05 11.45
N LYS A 15 -9.52 -1.18 10.43
CA LYS A 15 -9.91 -1.57 9.06
C LYS A 15 -8.79 -2.35 8.37
N CYS A 16 -7.54 -1.94 8.55
CA CYS A 16 -6.38 -2.66 8.02
C CYS A 16 -6.18 -4.00 8.74
N ALA A 17 -6.27 -4.00 10.07
CA ALA A 17 -6.08 -5.19 10.89
C ALA A 17 -7.15 -6.29 10.65
N LYS A 18 -8.33 -5.93 10.12
CA LYS A 18 -9.43 -6.87 9.82
C LYS A 18 -9.00 -8.06 8.95
N HIS A 19 -7.95 -7.91 8.15
CA HIS A 19 -7.46 -8.93 7.24
C HIS A 19 -6.29 -9.75 7.80
N GLY A 20 -5.98 -9.62 9.10
CA GLY A 20 -4.94 -10.39 9.77
C GLY A 20 -3.52 -9.94 9.46
N VAL A 21 -3.35 -8.70 9.00
CA VAL A 21 -2.05 -8.08 8.71
C VAL A 21 -1.63 -7.18 9.87
N SER A 22 -0.32 -7.11 10.15
CA SER A 22 0.24 -6.20 11.16
C SER A 22 0.61 -4.84 10.57
N LYS A 23 0.85 -3.83 11.43
CA LYS A 23 1.42 -2.55 11.00
C LYS A 23 2.80 -2.76 10.37
N ASP A 24 3.66 -3.53 11.01
CA ASP A 24 5.02 -3.79 10.54
C ASP A 24 5.04 -4.43 9.13
N GLU A 25 4.10 -5.32 8.84
CA GLU A 25 3.98 -5.90 7.49
C GLU A 25 3.58 -4.86 6.45
N ILE A 26 2.63 -3.98 6.79
CA ILE A 26 2.16 -2.89 5.93
C ILE A 26 3.29 -1.90 5.68
N GLU A 27 3.96 -1.45 6.74
CA GLU A 27 5.06 -0.49 6.66
C GLU A 27 6.23 -1.07 5.85
N HIS A 28 6.58 -2.34 6.09
CA HIS A 28 7.59 -3.03 5.29
C HIS A 28 7.20 -3.04 3.81
N ALA A 29 5.98 -3.47 3.48
CA ALA A 29 5.53 -3.53 2.09
C ALA A 29 5.49 -2.14 1.40
N LEU A 30 5.27 -1.06 2.16
CA LEU A 30 5.26 0.32 1.66
C LEU A 30 6.66 0.93 1.51
N LEU A 31 7.67 0.41 2.21
CA LEU A 31 9.04 0.94 2.20
C LEU A 31 10.01 0.13 1.33
N HIS A 32 9.71 -1.15 1.07
CA HIS A 32 10.63 -2.08 0.41
C HIS A 32 10.20 -2.35 -1.04
N ASP A 33 10.48 -1.37 -1.90
CA ASP A 33 10.26 -1.44 -3.35
C ASP A 33 8.82 -1.80 -3.79
N PRO A 34 7.82 -0.99 -3.37
CA PRO A 34 6.45 -1.18 -3.81
C PRO A 34 6.23 -0.72 -5.25
N LEU A 35 5.29 -1.39 -5.93
CA LEU A 35 4.62 -0.82 -7.09
C LEU A 35 3.49 0.09 -6.60
N ILE A 36 3.43 1.32 -7.12
CA ILE A 36 2.38 2.30 -6.78
C ILE A 36 1.63 2.67 -8.06
N ALA A 37 0.30 2.59 -8.02
CA ALA A 37 -0.58 2.99 -9.11
C ALA A 37 -1.71 3.88 -8.59
N PRO A 38 -2.17 4.88 -9.36
CA PRO A 38 -3.35 5.65 -8.99
C PRO A 38 -4.59 4.73 -8.96
N ASP A 39 -5.52 5.03 -8.05
CA ASP A 39 -6.79 4.33 -7.90
C ASP A 39 -7.96 5.26 -8.26
N PRO A 40 -8.13 5.58 -9.55
CA PRO A 40 -9.14 6.55 -9.99
C PRO A 40 -10.57 6.09 -9.69
N ALA A 41 -10.80 4.76 -9.57
CA ALA A 41 -12.10 4.21 -9.21
C ALA A 41 -12.54 4.60 -7.78
N HIS A 42 -11.61 4.95 -6.90
CA HIS A 42 -11.88 5.36 -5.52
C HIS A 42 -11.40 6.78 -5.21
N SER A 43 -10.87 7.51 -6.21
CA SER A 43 -10.38 8.89 -6.07
C SER A 43 -11.52 9.87 -6.34
N GLY A 44 -12.42 10.03 -5.35
CA GLY A 44 -13.45 11.06 -5.37
C GLY A 44 -12.85 12.44 -5.06
N HIS A 45 -12.75 12.77 -3.77
CA HIS A 45 -12.21 14.06 -3.30
C HIS A 45 -10.73 14.03 -2.90
N GLU A 46 -10.18 12.84 -2.63
CA GLU A 46 -8.77 12.65 -2.24
C GLU A 46 -8.13 11.65 -3.19
N ASP A 47 -6.92 11.95 -3.68
CA ASP A 47 -6.12 11.03 -4.50
C ASP A 47 -5.81 9.75 -3.72
N ARG A 48 -6.28 8.62 -4.25
CA ARG A 48 -5.98 7.30 -3.71
C ARG A 48 -5.01 6.57 -4.60
N TYR A 49 -4.18 5.76 -3.96
CA TYR A 49 -3.18 4.94 -4.60
C TYR A 49 -3.32 3.51 -4.12
N ILE A 50 -3.18 2.59 -5.07
CA ILE A 50 -2.95 1.19 -4.80
C ILE A 50 -1.45 0.97 -4.72
N VAL A 51 -1.03 0.33 -3.65
CA VAL A 51 0.32 -0.13 -3.45
C VAL A 51 0.32 -1.65 -3.43
N ILE A 52 1.20 -2.23 -4.25
CA ILE A 52 1.50 -3.66 -4.25
C ILE A 52 2.94 -3.84 -3.77
N GLY A 53 3.10 -4.51 -2.64
CA GLY A 53 4.40 -4.79 -2.03
C GLY A 53 4.46 -6.19 -1.44
N ARG A 54 5.57 -6.50 -0.76
CA ARG A 54 5.75 -7.75 -0.03
C ARG A 54 6.05 -7.48 1.44
N ASN A 55 5.46 -8.30 2.30
CA ASN A 55 5.82 -8.30 3.73
C ASN A 55 7.25 -8.87 3.92
N PRO A 56 7.80 -8.86 5.15
CA PRO A 56 9.14 -9.39 5.42
C PRO A 56 9.32 -10.88 5.05
N GLN A 57 8.23 -11.65 5.04
CA GLN A 57 8.22 -13.06 4.65
C GLN A 57 8.03 -13.27 3.13
N GLY A 58 8.03 -12.20 2.33
CA GLY A 58 7.89 -12.26 0.88
C GLY A 58 6.45 -12.45 0.38
N ARG A 59 5.44 -12.44 1.27
CA ARG A 59 4.03 -12.57 0.91
C ARG A 59 3.51 -11.27 0.31
N ALA A 60 2.91 -11.36 -0.87
CA ALA A 60 2.38 -10.20 -1.59
C ALA A 60 1.16 -9.58 -0.88
N MET A 61 1.16 -8.25 -0.82
CA MET A 61 0.14 -7.44 -0.14
C MET A 61 -0.46 -6.43 -1.11
N PHE A 62 -1.77 -6.23 -0.98
CA PHE A 62 -2.51 -5.15 -1.61
C PHE A 62 -2.86 -4.11 -0.54
N ILE A 63 -2.47 -2.86 -0.75
CA ILE A 63 -2.64 -1.79 0.22
C ILE A 63 -3.23 -0.57 -0.50
N GLY A 64 -4.38 -0.10 -0.05
CA GLY A 64 -4.93 1.18 -0.50
C GLY A 64 -4.46 2.29 0.43
N VAL A 65 -3.90 3.36 -0.11
CA VAL A 65 -3.37 4.50 0.65
C VAL A 65 -3.82 5.83 0.06
N ASN A 66 -3.81 6.87 0.89
CA ASN A 66 -3.73 8.26 0.45
C ASN A 66 -2.51 8.93 1.12
N PHE A 67 -2.17 10.13 0.65
CA PHE A 67 -1.13 10.95 1.26
C PHE A 67 -1.74 12.12 2.02
N ARG A 68 -1.20 12.44 3.18
CA ARG A 68 -1.59 13.61 3.97
C ARG A 68 -0.38 14.47 4.29
N VAL A 69 -0.63 15.77 4.48
CA VAL A 69 0.37 16.70 4.99
C VAL A 69 -0.09 17.14 6.38
N ILE A 70 0.68 16.81 7.41
CA ILE A 70 0.45 17.22 8.81
C ILE A 70 1.71 17.94 9.26
N ASP A 71 1.59 19.17 9.76
CA ASP A 71 2.72 20.01 10.19
C ASP A 71 3.85 20.13 9.15
N GLY A 72 3.47 20.21 7.87
CA GLY A 72 4.42 20.28 6.74
C GLY A 72 5.09 18.95 6.38
N GLN A 73 4.77 17.86 7.07
CA GLN A 73 5.30 16.52 6.82
C GLN A 73 4.34 15.69 5.98
N ARG A 74 4.85 15.09 4.90
CA ARG A 74 4.07 14.17 4.07
C ARG A 74 4.07 12.77 4.69
N LEU A 75 2.88 12.27 5.01
CA LEU A 75 2.64 10.97 5.62
C LEU A 75 1.85 10.07 4.67
N ILE A 76 2.09 8.77 4.76
CA ILE A 76 1.22 7.76 4.14
C ILE A 76 0.12 7.44 5.13
N ARG A 77 -1.14 7.50 4.70
CA ARG A 77 -2.27 7.01 5.48
C ARG A 77 -2.81 5.74 4.82
N PRO A 78 -2.58 4.57 5.41
CA PRO A 78 -3.22 3.34 4.96
C PRO A 78 -4.73 3.39 5.18
N ILE A 79 -5.49 2.95 4.18
CA ILE A 79 -6.95 2.93 4.18
C ILE A 79 -7.46 1.49 4.29
N THR A 80 -6.81 0.59 3.57
CA THR A 80 -7.07 -0.85 3.58
C THR A 80 -5.78 -1.61 3.32
N ALA A 81 -5.64 -2.80 3.87
CA ALA A 81 -4.52 -3.68 3.63
C ALA A 81 -4.97 -5.14 3.72
N ARG A 82 -4.50 -5.98 2.79
CA ARG A 82 -4.76 -7.42 2.80
C ARG A 82 -3.67 -8.16 2.06
N TYR A 83 -3.56 -9.46 2.32
CA TYR A 83 -2.80 -10.34 1.44
C TYR A 83 -3.48 -10.49 0.08
N MET A 84 -2.67 -10.62 -0.96
CA MET A 84 -3.15 -10.88 -2.32
C MET A 84 -3.54 -12.34 -2.49
N HIS A 85 -4.54 -12.59 -3.33
CA HIS A 85 -4.88 -13.93 -3.79
C HIS A 85 -3.89 -14.37 -4.89
N ALA A 86 -3.68 -15.68 -5.04
CA ALA A 86 -2.72 -16.24 -5.99
C ALA A 86 -2.89 -15.73 -7.45
N LYS A 87 -4.14 -15.55 -7.90
CA LYS A 87 -4.43 -14.99 -9.23
C LYS A 87 -3.96 -13.55 -9.37
N GLU A 88 -4.12 -12.74 -8.32
CA GLU A 88 -3.67 -11.35 -8.29
C GLU A 88 -2.15 -11.28 -8.28
N VAL A 89 -1.48 -12.15 -7.51
CA VAL A 89 -0.01 -12.24 -7.47
C VAL A 89 0.54 -12.56 -8.85
N LYS A 90 0.00 -13.57 -9.54
CA LYS A 90 0.44 -13.94 -10.89
C LYS A 90 0.27 -12.80 -11.90
N ARG A 91 -0.84 -12.04 -11.79
CA ARG A 91 -1.08 -10.86 -12.63
C ARG A 91 -0.04 -9.76 -12.36
N TYR A 92 0.23 -9.51 -11.07
CA TYR A 92 1.22 -8.53 -10.63
C TYR A 92 2.64 -8.89 -11.11
N GLU A 93 3.08 -10.13 -10.91
CA GLU A 93 4.41 -10.59 -11.32
C GLU A 93 4.60 -10.44 -12.84
N THR A 94 3.60 -10.82 -13.62
CA THR A 94 3.62 -10.62 -15.09
C THR A 94 3.77 -9.13 -15.46
N GLN A 95 3.04 -8.22 -14.80
CA GLN A 95 3.10 -6.79 -15.06
C GLN A 95 4.43 -6.16 -14.63
N ARG A 96 4.97 -6.60 -13.49
CA ARG A 96 6.24 -6.13 -12.95
C ARG A 96 7.40 -6.52 -13.86
N SER A 97 7.46 -7.78 -14.31
CA SER A 97 8.49 -8.25 -15.25
C SER A 97 8.43 -7.55 -16.62
N GLN A 98 7.26 -7.09 -17.08
CA GLN A 98 7.16 -6.29 -18.30
C GLN A 98 7.63 -4.84 -18.11
N THR A 99 7.56 -4.32 -16.89
CA THR A 99 7.98 -2.95 -16.56
C THR A 99 9.48 -2.87 -16.30
N GLU A 100 10.07 -3.91 -15.69
CA GLU A 100 11.51 -3.99 -15.42
C GLU A 100 12.36 -4.29 -16.68
N ASN A 101 11.77 -4.89 -17.71
CA ASN A 101 12.45 -5.21 -18.98
C ASN A 101 12.34 -4.10 -20.05
N ARG A 102 12.04 -2.87 -19.66
CA ARG A 102 11.80 -1.74 -20.57
C ARG A 102 12.64 -0.54 -20.19
#